data_AF-A0A7W1CJS9-F1
#
_entry.id   AF-A0A7W1CJS9-F1
#
_cell.length_a   1.000
_cell.length_b   1.000
_cell.length_c   1.000
_cell.angle_alpha   90.00
_cell.angle_beta   90.00
_cell.angle_gamma   90.00
#
_symmetry.space_group_name_H-M   'P 1'
#
loop_
_entity.id
_entity.type
_entity.pdbx_description
1 polymer ?
#
loop_
_entity_poly.entity_id
_entity_poly.type
_entity_poly.pdbx_seq_one_letter_code
_entity_poly.pdbx_strand_id
1 'polypeptide(L)'
;MSDPTAIPAPFLWRRLHSLTGLFFVLYLFEHLLINSQAALWIGEDGTGFVEAVNAIHRIPFLPFIEVGLLGVPIALHTFLGVRYLFTAQQNSSSTDGSKPSLPNYSRNHAYTWQRYTSWILLFGLIFHVIHMRFVEYPASTKEGSEHLYMIRAQEDLGLRALSKRLGVEILESNQITESSPWFSALQNKPLGQGEVIAIAPSFGTADLLVVRETFKMPIMLAIYTLFVGAACFHGFNGLWTFMISWGINLTQPSQKYMLVFSHFLMLLVAFFGLAAIWGTYWINLKQ
;
A
#
# COMPACT_ATOMS: atom_id res chain seq x y z
N MET A 1 -18.00 -43.59 6.16
CA MET A 1 -18.87 -42.52 6.72
C MET A 1 -17.96 -41.42 7.23
N SER A 2 -18.20 -40.16 6.86
CA SER A 2 -17.47 -39.03 7.43
C SER A 2 -17.84 -38.86 8.91
N ASP A 3 -16.86 -38.62 9.77
CA ASP A 3 -17.03 -38.37 11.19
C ASP A 3 -18.02 -37.19 11.42
N PRO A 4 -19.14 -37.40 12.14
CA PRO A 4 -20.15 -36.36 12.37
C PRO A 4 -19.64 -35.22 13.27
N THR A 5 -18.49 -35.37 13.91
CA THR A 5 -17.84 -34.34 14.73
C THR A 5 -16.79 -33.53 13.97
N ALA A 6 -16.42 -33.96 12.75
CA ALA A 6 -15.40 -33.29 11.96
C ALA A 6 -15.88 -31.91 11.49
N ILE A 7 -15.07 -30.88 11.75
CA ILE A 7 -15.34 -29.53 11.29
C ILE A 7 -15.28 -29.50 9.74
N PRO A 8 -16.33 -29.01 9.06
CA PRO A 8 -16.35 -28.98 7.60
C PRO A 8 -15.19 -28.16 7.03
N ALA A 9 -14.45 -28.70 6.06
CA ALA A 9 -13.37 -27.97 5.39
C ALA A 9 -13.80 -26.59 4.84
N PRO A 10 -15.00 -26.40 4.25
CA PRO A 10 -15.46 -25.07 3.82
C PRO A 10 -15.55 -24.04 4.96
N PHE A 11 -15.85 -24.49 6.18
CA PHE A 11 -15.83 -23.62 7.35
C PHE A 11 -14.40 -23.18 7.67
N LEU A 12 -13.45 -24.11 7.71
CA LEU A 12 -12.03 -23.81 7.97
C LEU A 12 -11.46 -22.83 6.93
N TRP A 13 -11.75 -23.02 5.64
CA TRP A 13 -11.28 -22.12 4.59
C TRP A 13 -11.86 -20.70 4.70
N ARG A 14 -13.12 -20.55 5.13
CA ARG A 14 -13.71 -19.23 5.39
C ARG A 14 -13.06 -18.55 6.60
N ARG A 15 -12.73 -19.32 7.64
CA ARG A 15 -12.00 -18.82 8.81
C ARG A 15 -10.59 -18.38 8.46
N LEU A 16 -9.85 -19.19 7.70
CA LEU A 16 -8.51 -18.84 7.25
C LEU A 16 -8.51 -17.54 6.43
N HIS A 17 -9.40 -17.41 5.44
CA HIS A 17 -9.55 -16.19 4.65
C HIS A 17 -9.89 -14.96 5.53
N SER A 18 -10.76 -15.15 6.51
CA SER A 18 -11.14 -14.07 7.43
C SER A 18 -9.98 -13.66 8.34
N LEU A 19 -9.16 -14.61 8.81
CA LEU A 19 -8.00 -14.35 9.66
C LEU A 19 -6.89 -13.62 8.89
N THR A 20 -6.57 -14.07 7.67
CA THR A 20 -5.61 -13.35 6.82
C THR A 20 -6.13 -11.95 6.47
N GLY A 21 -7.45 -11.78 6.31
CA GLY A 21 -8.07 -10.46 6.13
C GLY A 21 -7.86 -9.53 7.32
N LEU A 22 -8.04 -10.02 8.56
CA LEU A 22 -7.74 -9.21 9.76
C LEU A 22 -6.27 -8.82 9.81
N PHE A 23 -5.36 -9.76 9.53
CA PHE A 23 -3.93 -9.47 9.46
C PHE A 23 -3.62 -8.34 8.47
N PHE A 24 -4.29 -8.31 7.31
CA PHE A 24 -4.12 -7.22 6.35
C PHE A 24 -4.72 -5.89 6.77
N VAL A 25 -5.73 -5.86 7.63
CA VAL A 25 -6.19 -4.59 8.20
C VAL A 25 -5.11 -3.99 9.10
N LEU A 26 -4.42 -4.82 9.89
CA LEU A 26 -3.32 -4.37 10.73
C LEU A 26 -2.12 -3.91 9.90
N TYR A 27 -1.74 -4.69 8.89
CA TYR A 27 -0.70 -4.31 7.94
C TYR A 27 -1.06 -3.03 7.20
N LEU A 28 -2.30 -2.87 6.71
CA LEU A 28 -2.75 -1.67 6.01
C LEU A 28 -2.65 -0.43 6.91
N PHE A 29 -3.00 -0.55 8.19
CA PHE A 29 -2.87 0.55 9.15
C PHE A 29 -1.40 0.97 9.30
N GLU A 30 -0.51 0.02 9.58
CA GLU A 30 0.93 0.28 9.74
C GLU A 30 1.55 0.83 8.45
N HIS A 31 1.26 0.19 7.33
CA HIS A 31 1.75 0.58 6.02
C HIS A 31 1.37 2.02 5.68
N LEU A 32 0.09 2.40 5.82
CA LEU A 32 -0.34 3.77 5.52
C LEU A 32 0.13 4.77 6.57
N LEU A 33 0.27 4.38 7.84
CA LEU A 33 0.85 5.23 8.87
C LEU A 33 2.31 5.59 8.56
N ILE A 34 3.15 4.61 8.22
CA ILE A 34 4.55 4.86 7.86
C ILE A 34 4.64 5.67 6.58
N ASN A 35 3.89 5.31 5.54
CA ASN A 35 3.87 6.07 4.28
C ASN A 35 3.43 7.51 4.48
N SER A 36 2.49 7.78 5.39
CA SER A 36 2.04 9.15 5.68
C SER A 36 3.16 10.04 6.22
N GLN A 37 4.21 9.48 6.83
CA GLN A 37 5.37 10.24 7.31
C GLN A 37 6.21 10.83 6.17
N ALA A 38 6.00 10.41 4.92
CA ALA A 38 6.61 11.06 3.76
C ALA A 38 6.05 12.48 3.54
N ALA A 39 4.94 12.83 4.21
CA ALA A 39 4.24 14.10 4.08
C ALA A 39 3.85 14.75 5.42
N LEU A 40 3.58 13.93 6.45
CA LEU A 40 3.16 14.38 7.76
C LEU A 40 4.37 14.62 8.67
N TRP A 41 4.27 15.65 9.50
CA TRP A 41 5.33 16.32 10.25
C TRP A 41 5.82 15.58 11.51
N ILE A 42 5.62 14.27 11.65
CA ILE A 42 6.20 13.53 12.79
C ILE A 42 7.66 13.24 12.45
N GLY A 43 8.54 14.17 12.86
CA GLY A 43 9.95 14.22 12.45
C GLY A 43 10.12 15.14 11.25
N GLU A 44 11.09 16.04 11.31
CA GLU A 44 11.39 17.10 10.34
C GLU A 44 11.23 16.62 8.87
N ASP A 45 10.21 17.12 8.19
CA ASP A 45 10.01 17.12 6.73
C ASP A 45 10.31 15.80 5.98
N GLY A 46 10.10 14.61 6.56
CA GLY A 46 10.34 13.30 5.91
C GLY A 46 11.52 12.51 6.45
N THR A 47 12.26 13.04 7.44
CA THR A 47 13.23 12.26 8.23
C THR A 47 12.58 11.07 8.94
N GLY A 48 11.38 11.25 9.51
CA GLY A 48 10.65 10.18 10.18
C GLY A 48 10.32 9.01 9.24
N PHE A 49 9.99 9.29 7.99
CA PHE A 49 9.85 8.26 6.96
C PHE A 49 11.17 7.51 6.71
N VAL A 50 12.26 8.25 6.50
CA VAL A 50 13.58 7.68 6.23
C VAL A 50 14.04 6.77 7.38
N GLU A 51 13.88 7.22 8.63
CA GLU A 51 14.23 6.46 9.81
C GLU A 51 13.39 5.18 9.95
N ALA A 52 12.07 5.27 9.76
CA ALA A 52 11.17 4.13 9.84
C ALA A 52 11.49 3.08 8.76
N VAL A 53 11.67 3.51 7.50
CA VAL A 53 12.02 2.61 6.40
C VAL A 53 13.39 1.98 6.61
N ASN A 54 14.38 2.75 7.05
CA ASN A 54 15.70 2.21 7.37
C ASN A 54 15.65 1.23 8.56
N ALA A 55 14.79 1.47 9.55
CA ALA A 55 14.59 0.54 10.66
C ALA A 55 14.05 -0.81 10.18
N ILE A 56 13.09 -0.81 9.26
CA ILE A 56 12.56 -2.05 8.65
C ILE A 56 13.66 -2.76 7.86
N HIS A 57 14.45 -2.04 7.06
CA HIS A 57 15.51 -2.62 6.24
C HIS A 57 16.70 -3.17 7.03
N ARG A 58 16.83 -2.83 8.31
CA ARG A 58 17.83 -3.41 9.23
C ARG A 58 17.40 -4.75 9.84
N ILE A 59 16.15 -5.17 9.64
CA ILE A 59 15.66 -6.44 10.19
C ILE A 59 16.40 -7.61 9.50
N PRO A 60 17.00 -8.54 10.27
CA PRO A 60 17.68 -9.69 9.68
C PRO A 60 16.68 -10.60 8.98
N PHE A 61 17.10 -11.19 7.86
CA PHE A 61 16.27 -12.09 7.04
C PHE A 61 14.98 -11.45 6.52
N LEU A 62 14.94 -10.12 6.36
CA LEU A 62 13.76 -9.38 5.88
C LEU A 62 13.07 -10.03 4.66
N PRO A 63 13.77 -10.50 3.60
CA PRO A 63 13.09 -11.14 2.47
C PRO A 63 12.27 -12.38 2.84
N PHE A 64 12.73 -13.18 3.81
CA PHE A 64 12.00 -14.35 4.30
C PHE A 64 10.77 -13.93 5.12
N ILE A 65 10.89 -12.86 5.89
CA ILE A 65 9.79 -12.28 6.66
C ILE A 65 8.73 -11.71 5.71
N GLU A 66 9.14 -10.97 4.68
CA GLU A 66 8.23 -10.42 3.67
C GLU A 66 7.50 -11.54 2.93
N VAL A 67 8.18 -12.58 2.48
CA VAL A 67 7.52 -13.71 1.79
C VAL A 67 6.60 -14.48 2.74
N GLY A 68 7.07 -14.79 3.96
CA GLY A 68 6.35 -15.63 4.90
C GLY A 68 5.17 -14.95 5.59
N LEU A 69 5.33 -13.69 6.01
CA LEU A 69 4.30 -12.93 6.72
C LEU A 69 3.44 -12.07 5.82
N LEU A 70 3.95 -11.61 4.67
CA LEU A 70 3.17 -10.79 3.74
C LEU A 70 2.76 -11.60 2.50
N GLY A 71 3.73 -12.10 1.72
CA GLY A 71 3.47 -12.76 0.44
C GLY A 71 2.52 -13.97 0.52
N VAL A 72 2.82 -14.93 1.40
CA VAL A 72 2.01 -16.14 1.57
C VAL A 72 0.60 -15.82 2.10
N PRO A 73 0.41 -15.03 3.17
CA PRO A 73 -0.92 -14.65 3.61
C PRO A 73 -1.70 -13.85 2.55
N ILE A 74 -1.03 -13.01 1.74
CA ILE A 74 -1.68 -12.22 0.67
C ILE A 74 -2.19 -13.19 -0.38
N ALA A 75 -1.35 -14.14 -0.82
CA ALA A 75 -1.75 -15.14 -1.79
C ALA A 75 -2.94 -15.98 -1.31
N LEU A 76 -2.93 -16.41 -0.04
CA LEU A 76 -4.04 -17.15 0.57
C LEU A 76 -5.33 -16.32 0.62
N HIS A 77 -5.25 -15.07 1.07
CA HIS A 77 -6.40 -14.17 1.13
C HIS A 77 -6.97 -13.91 -0.27
N THR A 78 -6.12 -13.57 -1.23
CA THR A 78 -6.50 -13.27 -2.61
C THR A 78 -7.10 -14.50 -3.30
N PHE A 79 -6.46 -15.67 -3.22
CA PHE A 79 -6.94 -16.87 -3.90
C PHE A 79 -8.31 -17.32 -3.38
N LEU A 80 -8.48 -17.37 -2.06
CA LEU A 80 -9.78 -17.70 -1.45
C LEU A 80 -10.81 -16.59 -1.72
N GLY A 81 -10.40 -15.33 -1.68
CA GLY A 81 -11.24 -14.16 -1.97
C GLY A 81 -11.80 -14.17 -3.39
N VAL A 82 -10.95 -14.47 -4.38
CA VAL A 82 -11.36 -14.62 -5.80
C VAL A 82 -12.40 -15.72 -5.95
N ARG A 83 -12.21 -16.87 -5.30
CA ARG A 83 -13.24 -17.93 -5.27
C ARG A 83 -14.56 -17.40 -4.71
N TYR A 84 -14.54 -16.62 -3.63
CA TYR A 84 -15.75 -16.07 -3.04
C TYR A 84 -16.39 -14.98 -3.91
N LEU A 85 -15.60 -14.20 -4.65
CA LEU A 85 -16.09 -13.23 -5.63
C LEU A 85 -16.95 -13.89 -6.71
N PHE A 86 -16.50 -15.01 -7.28
CA PHE A 86 -17.25 -15.73 -8.31
C PHE A 86 -18.56 -16.36 -7.82
N THR A 87 -18.70 -16.55 -6.51
CA THR A 87 -19.92 -17.08 -5.89
C THR A 87 -20.79 -16.01 -5.24
N ALA A 88 -20.40 -14.73 -5.31
CA ALA A 88 -21.07 -13.66 -4.62
C ALA A 88 -22.44 -13.34 -5.25
N GLN A 89 -23.49 -13.34 -4.42
CA GLN A 89 -24.83 -12.90 -4.81
C GLN A 89 -25.13 -11.54 -4.19
N GLN A 90 -25.48 -10.55 -5.01
CA GLN A 90 -25.78 -9.18 -4.60
C GLN A 90 -27.27 -8.90 -4.75
N ASN A 91 -27.83 -8.12 -3.83
CA ASN A 91 -29.25 -7.73 -3.82
C ASN A 91 -29.45 -6.28 -3.37
N SER A 92 -28.44 -5.42 -3.52
CA SER A 92 -28.48 -4.01 -3.09
C SER A 92 -29.13 -3.06 -4.10
N SER A 93 -29.44 -3.53 -5.31
CA SER A 93 -30.00 -2.71 -6.39
C SER A 93 -31.45 -3.10 -6.67
N SER A 94 -32.26 -2.14 -7.13
CA SER A 94 -33.63 -2.39 -7.57
C SER A 94 -33.69 -3.36 -8.75
N THR A 95 -34.71 -4.20 -8.79
CA THR A 95 -34.94 -5.21 -9.84
C THR A 95 -36.41 -5.22 -10.25
N ASP A 96 -36.71 -5.84 -11.37
CA ASP A 96 -38.04 -6.09 -11.92
C ASP A 96 -38.76 -7.30 -11.29
N GLY A 97 -38.22 -7.86 -10.20
CA GLY A 97 -38.70 -9.10 -9.57
C GLY A 97 -37.96 -10.36 -10.00
N SER A 98 -37.07 -10.30 -11.00
CA SER A 98 -36.26 -11.45 -11.45
C SER A 98 -35.18 -11.90 -10.45
N LYS A 99 -34.79 -11.03 -9.51
CA LYS A 99 -33.79 -11.29 -8.46
C LYS A 99 -34.20 -10.61 -7.15
N PRO A 100 -33.81 -11.16 -5.98
CA PRO A 100 -34.03 -10.49 -4.69
C PRO A 100 -33.44 -9.07 -4.68
N SER A 101 -34.20 -8.13 -4.13
CA SER A 101 -33.88 -6.70 -4.11
C SER A 101 -34.15 -6.12 -2.72
N LEU A 102 -33.11 -5.57 -2.09
CA LEU A 102 -33.10 -4.98 -0.74
C LEU A 102 -32.33 -3.64 -0.75
N PRO A 103 -32.76 -2.64 -1.54
CA PRO A 103 -32.00 -1.40 -1.77
C PRO A 103 -31.98 -0.47 -0.55
N ASN A 104 -32.89 -0.64 0.41
CA ASN A 104 -33.00 0.23 1.58
C ASN A 104 -32.06 -0.16 2.73
N TYR A 105 -31.23 -1.21 2.55
CA TYR A 105 -30.39 -1.75 3.61
C TYR A 105 -28.91 -1.43 3.37
N SER A 106 -28.34 -0.57 4.21
CA SER A 106 -26.95 -0.12 4.10
C SER A 106 -25.92 -1.26 4.14
N ARG A 107 -26.19 -2.35 4.88
CA ARG A 107 -25.29 -3.51 4.94
C ARG A 107 -25.28 -4.32 3.65
N ASN A 108 -26.38 -4.36 2.90
CA ASN A 108 -26.43 -5.00 1.59
C ASN A 108 -25.60 -4.20 0.58
N HIS A 109 -25.67 -2.86 0.64
CA HIS A 109 -24.77 -1.99 -0.11
C HIS A 109 -23.31 -2.22 0.27
N ALA A 110 -22.99 -2.29 1.57
CA ALA A 110 -21.63 -2.51 2.02
C ALA A 110 -21.07 -3.87 1.56
N TYR A 111 -21.91 -4.90 1.59
CA TYR A 111 -21.61 -6.22 1.02
C TYR A 111 -21.28 -6.10 -0.48
N THR A 112 -22.09 -5.40 -1.27
CA THR A 112 -21.86 -5.19 -2.71
C THR A 112 -20.58 -4.40 -2.96
N TRP A 113 -20.38 -3.28 -2.27
CA TRP A 113 -19.18 -2.46 -2.39
C TRP A 113 -17.92 -3.21 -2.00
N GLN A 114 -17.97 -4.12 -1.03
CA GLN A 114 -16.79 -4.92 -0.68
C GLN A 114 -16.34 -5.80 -1.86
N ARG A 115 -17.25 -6.22 -2.75
CA ARG A 115 -16.92 -6.99 -3.97
C ARG A 115 -16.31 -6.10 -5.03
N TYR A 116 -16.89 -4.93 -5.26
CA TYR A 116 -16.32 -3.97 -6.21
C TYR A 116 -14.94 -3.51 -5.79
N THR A 117 -14.73 -3.18 -4.51
CA THR A 117 -13.40 -2.83 -4.02
C THR A 117 -12.44 -4.02 -4.04
N SER A 118 -12.90 -5.26 -3.87
CA SER A 118 -12.03 -6.44 -4.04
C SER A 118 -11.44 -6.53 -5.45
N TRP A 119 -12.23 -6.23 -6.50
CA TRP A 119 -11.72 -6.23 -7.87
C TRP A 119 -10.68 -5.12 -8.10
N ILE A 120 -10.98 -3.91 -7.59
CA ILE A 120 -10.02 -2.80 -7.60
C ILE A 120 -8.73 -3.19 -6.89
N LEU A 121 -8.84 -3.85 -5.72
CA LEU A 121 -7.68 -4.30 -4.95
C LEU A 121 -6.90 -5.41 -5.63
N LEU A 122 -7.55 -6.35 -6.32
CA LEU A 122 -6.85 -7.42 -7.02
C LEU A 122 -5.87 -6.85 -8.05
N PHE A 123 -6.35 -5.97 -8.93
CA PHE A 123 -5.51 -5.36 -9.96
C PHE A 123 -4.60 -4.27 -9.39
N GLY A 124 -5.11 -3.46 -8.47
CA GLY A 124 -4.36 -2.39 -7.82
C GLY A 124 -3.20 -2.93 -6.99
N LEU A 125 -3.35 -4.05 -6.28
CA LEU A 125 -2.28 -4.67 -5.50
C LEU A 125 -1.19 -5.26 -6.40
N ILE A 126 -1.58 -5.94 -7.48
CA ILE A 126 -0.62 -6.46 -8.47
C ILE A 126 0.17 -5.29 -9.06
N PHE A 127 -0.52 -4.24 -9.51
CA PHE A 127 0.12 -3.04 -10.04
C PHE A 127 1.04 -2.40 -9.00
N HIS A 128 0.56 -2.16 -7.78
CA HIS A 128 1.32 -1.53 -6.70
C HIS A 128 2.60 -2.31 -6.37
N VAL A 129 2.49 -3.63 -6.18
CA VAL A 129 3.65 -4.47 -5.86
C VAL A 129 4.63 -4.51 -7.03
N ILE A 130 4.16 -4.68 -8.27
CA ILE A 130 5.05 -4.69 -9.44
C ILE A 130 5.76 -3.33 -9.57
N HIS A 131 5.00 -2.24 -9.51
CA HIS A 131 5.51 -0.89 -9.69
C HIS A 131 6.52 -0.53 -8.61
N MET A 132 6.18 -0.67 -7.33
CA MET A 132 7.06 -0.22 -6.24
C MET A 132 8.19 -1.20 -5.94
N ARG A 133 7.97 -2.52 -6.05
CA ARG A 133 8.96 -3.53 -5.66
C ARG A 133 9.92 -3.94 -6.77
N PHE A 134 9.57 -3.71 -8.04
CA PHE A 134 10.37 -4.19 -9.17
C PHE A 134 10.69 -3.11 -10.20
N VAL A 135 9.75 -2.21 -10.51
CA VAL A 135 9.98 -1.16 -11.53
C VAL A 135 10.76 0.02 -10.93
N GLU A 136 10.28 0.54 -9.81
CA GLU A 136 10.83 1.72 -9.13
C GLU A 136 11.76 1.35 -7.97
N TYR A 137 12.15 0.07 -7.85
CA TYR A 137 13.02 -0.36 -6.76
C TYR A 137 14.40 0.32 -6.90
N PRO A 138 14.92 0.99 -5.85
CA PRO A 138 16.19 1.69 -5.94
C PRO A 138 17.34 0.77 -6.36
N ALA A 139 18.06 1.16 -7.41
CA ALA A 139 19.30 0.47 -7.78
C ALA A 139 20.34 0.70 -6.68
N SER A 140 21.10 -0.33 -6.28
CA SER A 140 22.11 -0.20 -5.22
C SER A 140 23.50 -0.60 -5.71
N THR A 141 24.51 0.13 -5.25
CA THR A 141 25.92 -0.16 -5.47
C THR A 141 26.67 -0.04 -4.15
N LYS A 142 27.82 -0.70 -4.05
CA LYS A 142 28.71 -0.59 -2.90
C LYS A 142 29.89 0.29 -3.29
N GLU A 143 30.10 1.34 -2.51
CA GLU A 143 31.29 2.19 -2.62
C GLU A 143 32.04 2.13 -1.29
N GLY A 144 33.14 1.37 -1.27
CA GLY A 144 33.85 1.04 -0.02
C GLY A 144 32.97 0.25 0.95
N SER A 145 32.72 0.81 2.14
CA SER A 145 31.86 0.24 3.17
C SER A 145 30.40 0.72 3.10
N GLU A 146 30.08 1.68 2.24
CA GLU A 146 28.77 2.32 2.16
C GLU A 146 27.92 1.76 1.02
N HIS A 147 26.60 1.71 1.27
CA HIS A 147 25.60 1.32 0.29
C HIS A 147 24.92 2.57 -0.26
N LEU A 148 25.16 2.85 -1.54
CA LEU A 148 24.55 3.97 -2.22
C LEU A 148 23.40 3.51 -3.09
N TYR A 149 22.36 4.32 -3.15
CA TYR A 149 21.13 4.02 -3.89
C TYR A 149 20.91 5.05 -4.98
N MET A 150 20.62 4.59 -6.19
CA MET A 150 20.40 5.43 -7.35
C MET A 150 18.92 5.46 -7.74
N ILE A 151 18.43 6.66 -7.98
CA ILE A 151 17.04 6.97 -8.34
C ILE A 151 17.06 7.98 -9.47
N ARG A 152 16.20 7.79 -10.46
CA ARG A 152 15.94 8.79 -11.51
C ARG A 152 14.91 9.77 -10.99
N ALA A 153 15.20 11.06 -11.08
CA ALA A 153 14.30 12.10 -10.60
C ALA A 153 14.26 13.28 -11.56
N GLN A 154 13.13 13.99 -11.58
CA GLN A 154 13.05 15.28 -12.26
C GLN A 154 13.75 16.35 -11.42
N GLU A 155 14.64 17.09 -12.08
CA GLU A 155 15.35 18.23 -11.51
C GLU A 155 14.37 19.40 -11.25
N ASP A 156 14.23 19.78 -9.99
CA ASP A 156 13.37 20.87 -9.54
C ASP A 156 13.83 21.42 -8.17
N LEU A 157 13.19 22.51 -7.71
CA LEU A 157 13.52 23.16 -6.44
C LEU A 157 13.43 22.21 -5.24
N GLY A 158 12.45 21.30 -5.26
CA GLY A 158 12.24 20.38 -4.16
C GLY A 158 13.28 19.28 -4.07
N LEU A 159 13.80 18.78 -5.21
CA LEU A 159 14.92 17.84 -5.22
C LEU A 159 16.19 18.49 -4.64
N ARG A 160 16.44 19.77 -4.97
CA ARG A 160 17.56 20.55 -4.41
C ARG A 160 17.41 20.79 -2.91
N ALA A 161 16.20 21.05 -2.42
CA ALA A 161 15.93 21.17 -0.99
C ALA A 161 16.22 19.85 -0.25
N LEU A 162 15.75 18.72 -0.80
CA LEU A 162 16.02 17.38 -0.27
C LEU A 162 17.50 17.03 -0.32
N SER A 163 18.23 17.43 -1.37
CA SER A 163 19.68 17.25 -1.50
C SER A 163 20.43 17.86 -0.32
N LYS A 164 20.15 19.13 -0.01
CA LYS A 164 20.79 19.82 1.13
C LYS A 164 20.44 19.18 2.47
N ARG A 165 19.21 18.69 2.62
CA ARG A 165 18.69 18.19 3.90
C ARG A 165 19.05 16.74 4.20
N LEU A 166 19.01 15.88 3.19
CA LEU A 166 19.18 14.43 3.32
C LEU A 166 20.50 13.92 2.72
N GLY A 167 21.37 14.81 2.27
CA GLY A 167 22.66 14.45 1.68
C GLY A 167 22.52 13.70 0.35
N VAL A 168 21.50 14.02 -0.44
CA VAL A 168 21.32 13.41 -1.77
C VAL A 168 22.24 14.13 -2.75
N GLU A 169 23.13 13.40 -3.41
CA GLU A 169 23.95 13.93 -4.49
C GLU A 169 23.15 13.91 -5.80
N ILE A 170 23.25 14.99 -6.59
CA ILE A 170 22.55 15.14 -7.87
C ILE A 170 23.59 15.13 -8.98
N LEU A 171 23.46 14.18 -9.90
CA LEU A 171 24.31 14.05 -11.08
C LEU A 171 23.50 14.35 -12.34
N GLU A 172 23.95 15.36 -13.09
CA GLU A 172 23.46 15.68 -14.42
C GLU A 172 24.03 14.70 -15.47
N SER A 173 23.36 14.59 -16.61
CA SER A 173 23.76 13.64 -17.67
C SER A 173 25.19 13.81 -18.17
N ASN A 174 25.76 15.02 -18.08
CA ASN A 174 27.14 15.32 -18.47
C ASN A 174 28.20 14.89 -17.44
N GLN A 175 27.79 14.61 -16.21
CA GLN A 175 28.67 14.14 -15.12
C GLN A 175 28.74 12.61 -15.04
N ILE A 176 27.85 11.92 -15.76
CA ILE A 176 27.81 10.45 -15.79
C ILE A 176 28.84 9.96 -16.80
N THR A 177 29.87 9.29 -16.30
CA THR A 177 31.02 8.82 -17.08
C THR A 177 31.04 7.31 -17.15
N GLU A 178 31.85 6.73 -18.04
CA GLU A 178 32.00 5.27 -18.15
C GLU A 178 32.47 4.61 -16.84
N SER A 179 33.17 5.36 -15.99
CA SER A 179 33.60 4.91 -14.66
C SER A 179 32.51 4.96 -13.61
N SER A 180 31.38 5.61 -13.88
CA SER A 180 30.26 5.64 -12.93
C SER A 180 29.68 4.21 -12.78
N PRO A 181 29.43 3.71 -11.55
CA PRO A 181 28.87 2.37 -11.33
C PRO A 181 27.55 2.09 -12.06
N TRP A 182 26.86 3.17 -12.44
CA TRP A 182 25.53 3.18 -13.02
C TRP A 182 25.51 3.36 -14.54
N PHE A 183 26.67 3.54 -15.17
CA PHE A 183 26.76 3.89 -16.57
C PHE A 183 26.06 2.85 -17.48
N SER A 184 26.31 1.57 -17.24
CA SER A 184 25.71 0.46 -18.01
C SER A 184 24.18 0.39 -17.88
N ALA A 185 23.63 0.73 -16.71
CA ALA A 185 22.18 0.77 -16.50
C ALA A 185 21.53 1.91 -17.30
N LEU A 186 22.24 3.02 -17.48
CA LEU A 186 21.75 4.21 -18.18
C LEU A 186 21.96 4.16 -19.71
N GLN A 187 22.86 3.31 -20.20
CA GLN A 187 23.04 3.07 -21.64
C GLN A 187 21.75 2.60 -22.32
N ASN A 188 20.98 1.72 -21.68
CA ASN A 188 19.76 1.15 -22.26
C ASN A 188 18.54 2.07 -22.11
N LYS A 189 18.62 3.07 -21.24
CA LYS A 189 17.51 4.00 -20.97
C LYS A 189 18.09 5.37 -20.61
N PRO A 190 18.44 6.21 -21.61
CA PRO A 190 19.01 7.53 -21.36
C PRO A 190 18.04 8.41 -20.54
N LEU A 191 18.59 9.45 -19.93
CA LEU A 191 17.82 10.44 -19.17
C LEU A 191 16.93 11.27 -20.10
N GLY A 192 15.69 11.48 -19.68
CA GLY A 192 14.76 12.40 -20.33
C GLY A 192 15.15 13.88 -20.10
N GLN A 193 14.39 14.78 -20.72
CA GLN A 193 14.64 16.21 -20.58
C GLN A 193 14.42 16.69 -19.13
N GLY A 194 15.49 17.18 -18.49
CA GLY A 194 15.45 17.63 -17.10
C GLY A 194 15.42 16.49 -16.07
N GLU A 195 15.62 15.24 -16.49
CA GLU A 195 15.89 14.15 -15.56
C GLU A 195 17.36 14.16 -15.13
N VAL A 196 17.58 13.85 -13.86
CA VAL A 196 18.89 13.72 -13.22
C VAL A 196 18.96 12.40 -12.46
N ILE A 197 20.17 12.01 -12.08
CA ILE A 197 20.40 10.91 -11.15
C ILE A 197 20.55 11.46 -9.75
N ALA A 198 19.70 11.01 -8.84
CA ALA A 198 19.81 11.26 -7.42
C ALA A 198 20.49 10.06 -6.74
N ILE A 199 21.60 10.29 -6.05
CA ILE A 199 22.30 9.30 -5.23
C ILE A 199 21.94 9.54 -3.78
N ALA A 200 21.22 8.57 -3.21
CA ALA A 200 20.75 8.58 -1.85
C ALA A 200 21.69 7.76 -0.92
N PRO A 201 22.01 8.28 0.28
CA PRO A 201 22.91 7.61 1.23
C PRO A 201 22.26 6.43 1.99
N SER A 202 20.95 6.23 1.85
CA SER A 202 20.23 5.15 2.51
C SER A 202 19.02 4.70 1.70
N PHE A 203 18.54 3.47 1.96
CA PHE A 203 17.35 2.95 1.30
C PHE A 203 16.12 3.81 1.61
N GLY A 204 15.94 4.25 2.85
CA GLY A 204 14.82 5.12 3.22
C GLY A 204 14.82 6.46 2.48
N THR A 205 15.99 7.07 2.26
CA THR A 205 16.09 8.30 1.45
C THR A 205 15.74 8.02 -0.02
N ALA A 206 16.19 6.88 -0.55
CA ALA A 206 15.87 6.46 -1.90
C ALA A 206 14.37 6.23 -2.10
N ASP A 207 13.76 5.51 -1.18
CA ASP A 207 12.33 5.17 -1.20
C ASP A 207 11.47 6.44 -1.07
N LEU A 208 11.89 7.42 -0.25
CA LEU A 208 11.23 8.72 -0.17
C LEU A 208 11.22 9.46 -1.52
N LEU A 209 12.33 9.42 -2.25
CA LEU A 209 12.44 10.00 -3.59
C LEU A 209 11.55 9.24 -4.60
N VAL A 210 11.51 7.91 -4.54
CA VAL A 210 10.63 7.08 -5.38
C VAL A 210 9.16 7.45 -5.18
N VAL A 211 8.72 7.54 -3.92
CA VAL A 211 7.33 7.93 -3.58
C VAL A 211 7.04 9.34 -4.10
N ARG A 212 7.97 10.29 -3.92
CA ARG A 212 7.86 11.64 -4.44
C ARG A 212 7.70 11.67 -5.96
N GLU A 213 8.59 11.01 -6.70
CA GLU A 213 8.54 11.01 -8.17
C GLU A 213 7.27 10.34 -8.69
N THR A 214 6.85 9.24 -8.06
CA THR A 214 5.61 8.53 -8.44
C THR A 214 4.40 9.46 -8.41
N PHE A 215 4.28 10.29 -7.36
CA PHE A 215 3.10 11.15 -7.17
C PHE A 215 3.18 12.52 -7.86
N LYS A 216 4.25 12.81 -8.62
CA LYS A 216 4.25 13.93 -9.58
C LYS A 216 3.30 13.69 -10.75
N MET A 217 3.10 12.43 -11.13
CA MET A 217 2.24 12.06 -12.25
C MET A 217 0.76 12.12 -11.85
N PRO A 218 -0.09 12.96 -12.50
CA PRO A 218 -1.50 13.08 -12.15
C PRO A 218 -2.28 11.76 -12.26
N ILE A 219 -1.90 10.90 -13.20
CA ILE A 219 -2.52 9.58 -13.37
C ILE A 219 -2.22 8.66 -12.18
N MET A 220 -1.01 8.72 -11.62
CA MET A 220 -0.63 7.95 -10.43
C MET A 220 -1.39 8.44 -9.21
N LEU A 221 -1.52 9.75 -9.03
CA LEU A 221 -2.35 10.32 -7.95
C LEU A 221 -3.78 9.78 -7.99
N ALA A 222 -4.40 9.76 -9.17
CA ALA A 222 -5.77 9.26 -9.34
C ALA A 222 -5.89 7.76 -9.07
N ILE A 223 -5.00 6.95 -9.65
CA ILE A 223 -4.99 5.48 -9.47
C ILE A 223 -4.78 5.13 -7.99
N TYR A 224 -3.79 5.72 -7.33
CA TYR A 224 -3.49 5.43 -5.94
C TYR A 224 -4.55 5.97 -4.97
N THR A 225 -5.19 7.10 -5.29
CA THR A 225 -6.34 7.60 -4.50
C THR A 225 -7.49 6.61 -4.52
N LEU A 226 -7.84 6.08 -5.70
CA LEU A 226 -8.87 5.04 -5.84
C LEU A 226 -8.46 3.75 -5.12
N PHE A 227 -7.20 3.33 -5.28
CA PHE A 227 -6.67 2.11 -4.67
C PHE A 227 -6.69 2.18 -3.14
N VAL A 228 -6.20 3.27 -2.54
CA VAL A 228 -6.23 3.49 -1.08
C VAL A 228 -7.66 3.58 -0.56
N GLY A 229 -8.55 4.30 -1.25
CA GLY A 229 -9.96 4.37 -0.87
C GLY A 229 -10.63 3.00 -0.88
N ALA A 230 -10.38 2.19 -1.91
CA ALA A 230 -10.87 0.82 -2.01
C ALA A 230 -10.29 -0.08 -0.90
N ALA A 231 -8.99 0.06 -0.57
CA ALA A 231 -8.31 -0.68 0.49
C ALA A 231 -8.90 -0.39 1.86
N CYS A 232 -9.10 0.89 2.19
CA CYS A 232 -9.69 1.31 3.45
C CYS A 232 -11.13 0.80 3.56
N PHE A 233 -11.96 0.99 2.53
CA PHE A 233 -13.33 0.47 2.57
C PHE A 233 -13.37 -1.05 2.73
N HIS A 234 -12.60 -1.79 1.92
CA HIS A 234 -12.57 -3.25 1.97
C HIS A 234 -12.09 -3.76 3.33
N GLY A 235 -10.97 -3.23 3.82
CA GLY A 235 -10.35 -3.63 5.07
C GLY A 235 -11.25 -3.38 6.27
N PHE A 236 -11.77 -2.16 6.43
CA PHE A 236 -12.55 -1.81 7.63
C PHE A 236 -14.01 -2.31 7.58
N ASN A 237 -14.62 -2.48 6.40
CA ASN A 237 -15.87 -3.23 6.30
C ASN A 237 -15.66 -4.72 6.60
N GLY A 238 -14.51 -5.26 6.20
CA GLY A 238 -14.04 -6.60 6.56
C GLY A 238 -13.81 -6.76 8.06
N LEU A 239 -13.20 -5.78 8.72
CA LEU A 239 -12.97 -5.76 10.18
C LEU A 239 -14.29 -5.88 10.93
N TRP A 240 -15.29 -5.07 10.59
CA TRP A 240 -16.61 -5.18 11.20
C TRP A 240 -17.21 -6.59 11.03
N THR A 241 -17.10 -7.16 9.81
CA THR A 241 -17.62 -8.50 9.50
C THR A 241 -16.85 -9.60 10.24
N PHE A 242 -15.53 -9.46 10.40
CA PHE A 242 -14.67 -10.34 11.18
C PHE A 242 -15.17 -10.39 12.63
N MET A 243 -15.32 -9.22 13.26
CA MET A 243 -15.66 -9.14 14.68
C MET A 243 -17.01 -9.79 15.01
N ILE A 244 -17.97 -9.74 14.09
CA ILE A 244 -19.26 -10.43 14.22
C ILE A 244 -19.11 -11.93 13.96
N SER A 245 -18.52 -12.30 12.82
CA SER A 245 -18.46 -13.70 12.41
C SER A 245 -17.64 -14.56 13.36
N TRP A 246 -16.65 -13.99 14.06
CA TRP A 246 -15.85 -14.66 15.08
C TRP A 246 -16.45 -14.59 16.49
N GLY A 247 -17.63 -13.99 16.64
CA GLY A 247 -18.36 -13.96 17.90
C GLY A 247 -17.81 -13.01 18.95
N ILE A 248 -17.03 -11.99 18.55
CA ILE A 248 -16.50 -10.97 19.46
C ILE A 248 -17.58 -9.93 19.77
N ASN A 249 -18.33 -9.48 18.76
CA ASN A 249 -19.45 -8.56 18.92
C ASN A 249 -20.79 -9.29 18.68
N LEU A 250 -21.31 -9.97 19.70
CA LEU A 250 -22.54 -10.78 19.61
C LEU A 250 -23.83 -9.95 19.71
N THR A 251 -23.86 -8.93 20.57
CA THR A 251 -25.10 -8.17 20.84
C THR A 251 -25.31 -7.04 19.82
N GLN A 252 -26.58 -6.71 19.53
CA GLN A 252 -26.89 -5.62 18.57
C GLN A 252 -26.26 -4.28 18.94
N PRO A 253 -26.26 -3.81 20.21
CA PRO A 253 -25.57 -2.57 20.56
C PRO A 253 -24.07 -2.63 20.29
N SER A 254 -23.43 -3.75 20.64
CA SER A 254 -22.00 -3.99 20.41
C SER A 254 -21.63 -3.94 18.92
N GLN A 255 -22.46 -4.52 18.05
CA GLN A 255 -22.28 -4.46 16.60
C GLN A 255 -22.41 -3.04 16.03
N LYS A 256 -23.30 -2.22 16.60
CA LYS A 256 -23.44 -0.79 16.22
C LYS A 256 -22.21 0.02 16.64
N TYR A 257 -21.70 -0.19 17.84
CA TYR A 257 -20.46 0.47 18.28
C TYR A 257 -19.27 0.05 17.42
N MET A 258 -19.13 -1.26 17.13
CA MET A 258 -18.09 -1.74 16.24
C MET A 258 -18.20 -1.16 14.83
N LEU A 259 -19.42 -0.92 14.34
CA LEU A 259 -19.63 -0.28 13.04
C LEU A 259 -19.08 1.15 13.04
N VAL A 260 -19.45 1.96 14.04
CA VAL A 260 -18.96 3.34 14.18
C VAL A 260 -17.44 3.36 14.32
N PHE A 261 -16.88 2.49 15.16
CA PHE A 261 -15.44 2.35 15.34
C PHE A 261 -14.72 1.97 14.03
N SER A 262 -15.26 1.02 13.27
CA SER A 262 -14.68 0.63 11.98
C SER A 262 -14.69 1.78 10.97
N HIS A 263 -15.76 2.59 10.92
CA HIS A 263 -15.81 3.77 10.06
C HIS A 263 -14.82 4.85 10.51
N PHE A 264 -14.66 5.07 11.81
CA PHE A 264 -13.66 5.98 12.34
C PHE A 264 -12.25 5.57 11.91
N LEU A 265 -11.87 4.30 12.12
CA LEU A 265 -10.57 3.79 11.69
C LEU A 265 -10.39 3.87 10.17
N MET A 266 -11.45 3.58 9.40
CA MET A 266 -11.43 3.72 7.95
C MET A 266 -11.08 5.14 7.51
N LEU A 267 -11.70 6.16 8.11
CA LEU A 267 -11.43 7.55 7.78
C LEU A 267 -10.04 7.98 8.24
N LEU A 268 -9.59 7.54 9.42
CA LEU A 268 -8.26 7.82 9.94
C LEU A 268 -7.15 7.25 9.04
N VAL A 269 -7.28 5.98 8.65
CA VAL A 269 -6.29 5.31 7.80
C VAL A 269 -6.36 5.81 6.35
N ALA A 270 -7.55 6.13 5.85
CA ALA A 270 -7.69 6.81 4.57
C ALA A 270 -7.01 8.19 4.58
N PHE A 271 -7.13 8.95 5.68
CA PHE A 271 -6.41 10.21 5.84
C PHE A 271 -4.89 9.99 5.78
N PHE A 272 -4.33 9.01 6.47
CA PHE A 272 -2.89 8.71 6.38
C PHE A 272 -2.45 8.38 4.94
N GLY A 273 -3.19 7.52 4.24
CA GLY A 273 -2.86 7.16 2.86
C GLY A 273 -2.98 8.33 1.89
N LEU A 274 -4.03 9.15 2.02
CA LEU A 274 -4.21 10.34 1.19
C LEU A 274 -3.19 11.44 1.51
N ALA A 275 -2.76 11.56 2.77
CA ALA A 275 -1.70 12.46 3.15
C ALA A 275 -0.36 12.08 2.48
N ALA A 276 -0.02 10.79 2.38
CA ALA A 276 1.14 10.36 1.60
C ALA A 276 1.01 10.76 0.11
N ILE A 277 -0.12 10.41 -0.52
CA ILE A 277 -0.33 10.64 -1.96
C ILE A 277 -0.29 12.15 -2.30
N TRP A 278 -1.06 12.95 -1.56
CA TRP A 278 -1.26 14.37 -1.88
C TRP A 278 -0.33 15.30 -1.11
N GLY A 279 0.35 14.82 -0.07
CA GLY A 279 1.24 15.64 0.73
C GLY A 279 2.71 15.52 0.34
N THR A 280 3.16 14.37 -0.17
CA THR A 280 4.60 14.15 -0.45
C THR A 280 5.14 15.12 -1.50
N TYR A 281 4.35 15.47 -2.52
CA TYR A 281 4.74 16.50 -3.49
C TYR A 281 4.41 17.92 -3.02
N TRP A 282 3.29 18.17 -2.35
CA TRP A 282 2.82 19.55 -2.14
C TRP A 282 3.31 20.19 -0.83
N ILE A 283 3.58 19.37 0.20
CA ILE A 283 3.93 19.82 1.55
C ILE A 283 5.46 19.84 1.71
N ASN A 284 6.17 18.90 1.09
CA ASN A 284 7.62 18.76 1.23
C ASN A 284 8.44 19.60 0.22
N LEU A 285 7.79 20.33 -0.70
CA LEU A 285 8.46 21.07 -1.78
C LEU A 285 8.27 22.60 -1.72
N LYS A 286 7.87 23.13 -0.56
CA LYS A 286 7.67 24.59 -0.35
C LYS A 286 8.74 25.30 0.48
N GLN A 287 9.89 24.67 0.73
CA GLN A 287 10.99 25.30 1.48
C GLN A 287 12.29 25.31 0.67
#